data_AF-A0A822DUS0-F1
#
_entry.id   AF-A0A822DUS0-F1
#
_cell.length_a   1.000
_cell.length_b   1.000
_cell.length_c   1.000
_cell.angle_alpha   90.00
_cell.angle_beta   90.00
_cell.angle_gamma   90.00
#
_symmetry.space_group_name_H-M   'P 1'
#
loop_
_entity.id
_entity.type
_entity.pdbx_description
1 polymer ?
#
loop_
_entity_poly.entity_id
_entity_poly.type
_entity_poly.pdbx_seq_one_letter_code
_entity_poly.pdbx_strand_id
1 'polypeptide(L)'
;PNHTKFIFIDDGTRRKYGGEIAFRASLEKAISGDFFATRPTTNDDSDGASSFLQSEQLDRVPVVLLVVEGGPNTVRTVHQAVVQNCIPAVFFEGTGRCCDLFAKAYHLYRRYHRNFEASEEATR
;
A
#
# COMPACT_ATOMS: atom_id res chain seq x y z
N PRO A 1 0.17 25.28 -2.76
CA PRO A 1 1.35 25.86 -3.45
C PRO A 1 2.73 25.45 -2.89
N ASN A 2 2.80 24.77 -1.74
CA ASN A 2 4.07 24.57 -1.01
C ASN A 2 4.78 23.23 -1.34
N HIS A 3 4.53 22.65 -2.52
CA HIS A 3 5.23 21.43 -2.96
C HIS A 3 6.59 21.79 -3.60
N THR A 4 7.60 20.94 -3.40
CA THR A 4 8.94 21.12 -3.98
C THR A 4 9.07 20.55 -5.39
N LYS A 5 8.29 19.51 -5.72
CA LYS A 5 8.31 18.82 -7.01
C LYS A 5 6.88 18.46 -7.42
N PHE A 6 6.67 18.36 -8.73
CA PHE A 6 5.40 17.98 -9.35
C PHE A 6 5.63 16.86 -10.35
N ILE A 7 4.70 15.90 -10.39
CA ILE A 7 4.65 14.85 -11.42
C ILE A 7 3.28 14.97 -12.08
N PHE A 8 3.25 15.14 -13.40
CA PHE A 8 2.01 15.25 -14.18
C PHE A 8 1.74 13.91 -14.87
N ILE A 9 0.56 13.36 -14.64
CA ILE A 9 0.12 12.09 -15.19
C ILE A 9 -0.95 12.40 -16.22
N ASP A 10 -0.69 12.04 -17.47
CA ASP A 10 -1.63 12.20 -18.58
C ASP A 10 -2.19 10.83 -18.98
N ASP A 11 -3.52 10.72 -18.97
CA ASP A 11 -4.25 9.54 -19.46
C ASP A 11 -5.02 9.85 -20.75
N GLY A 12 -4.79 11.02 -21.35
CA GLY A 12 -5.45 11.52 -22.56
C GLY A 12 -6.89 11.99 -22.34
N THR A 13 -7.44 11.84 -21.13
CA THR A 13 -8.81 12.25 -20.83
C THR A 13 -8.86 13.67 -20.29
N ARG A 14 -10.03 14.32 -20.41
CA ARG A 14 -10.26 15.67 -19.87
C ARG A 14 -11.36 15.61 -18.82
N ARG A 15 -11.15 16.37 -17.73
CA ARG A 15 -12.12 16.55 -16.62
C ARG A 15 -12.53 15.22 -15.95
N LYS A 16 -11.68 14.20 -16.02
CA LYS A 16 -11.82 12.95 -15.26
C LYS A 16 -10.75 12.89 -14.18
N TYR A 17 -11.09 12.31 -13.04
CA TYR A 17 -10.20 12.14 -11.90
C TYR A 17 -9.89 10.66 -11.69
N GLY A 18 -8.68 10.36 -11.22
CA GLY A 18 -8.26 9.01 -10.86
C GLY A 18 -7.33 8.33 -11.85
N GLY A 19 -6.92 9.00 -12.94
CA GLY A 19 -5.91 8.49 -13.86
C GLY A 19 -4.53 8.31 -13.19
N GLU A 20 -4.28 9.07 -12.12
CA GLU A 20 -3.05 9.01 -11.33
C GLU A 20 -2.97 7.79 -10.40
N ILE A 21 -4.10 7.12 -10.11
CA ILE A 21 -4.19 6.12 -9.04
C ILE A 21 -3.26 4.93 -9.32
N ALA A 22 -3.29 4.39 -10.54
CA ALA A 22 -2.43 3.28 -10.94
C ALA A 22 -0.94 3.66 -10.96
N PHE A 23 -0.61 4.86 -11.45
CA PHE A 23 0.76 5.36 -11.44
C PHE A 23 1.30 5.49 -10.01
N ARG A 24 0.49 6.07 -9.11
CA ARG A 24 0.83 6.23 -7.69
C ARG A 24 1.15 4.89 -7.04
N ALA A 25 0.31 3.88 -7.25
CA ALA A 25 0.54 2.53 -6.70
C ALA A 25 1.85 1.92 -7.22
N SER A 26 2.15 2.05 -8.51
CA SER A 26 3.41 1.55 -9.09
C SER A 26 4.63 2.26 -8.50
N LEU A 27 4.54 3.59 -8.35
CA LEU A 27 5.60 4.40 -7.78
C LEU A 27 5.89 4.04 -6.31
N GLU A 28 4.85 3.94 -5.48
CA GLU A 28 4.98 3.56 -4.08
C GLU A 28 5.61 2.17 -3.92
N LYS A 29 5.24 1.21 -4.77
CA LYS A 29 5.81 -0.14 -4.80
C LYS A 29 7.29 -0.15 -5.21
N ALA A 30 7.66 0.65 -6.21
CA ALA A 30 9.05 0.77 -6.63
C ALA A 30 9.92 1.37 -5.51
N ILE A 31 9.40 2.37 -4.80
CA ILE A 31 10.08 2.99 -3.66
C ILE A 31 10.23 2.00 -2.50
N SER A 32 9.21 1.18 -2.22
CA SER A 32 9.25 0.20 -1.12
C SER A 32 10.26 -0.95 -1.30
N GLY A 33 11.00 -0.97 -2.42
CA GLY A 33 12.17 -1.84 -2.60
C GLY A 33 11.95 -3.09 -3.46
N ASP A 34 10.77 -3.29 -4.05
CA ASP A 34 10.53 -4.43 -4.95
C ASP A 34 11.30 -4.31 -6.27
N PHE A 35 11.76 -3.11 -6.64
CA PHE A 35 12.48 -2.86 -7.90
C PHE A 35 13.93 -3.36 -7.88
N PHE A 36 14.57 -3.49 -6.70
CA PHE A 36 15.98 -3.87 -6.58
C PHE A 36 16.20 -5.34 -6.21
N ALA A 37 15.15 -6.10 -5.88
CA ALA A 37 15.25 -7.51 -5.50
C ALA A 37 15.41 -8.48 -6.69
N THR A 38 15.24 -8.01 -7.93
CA THR A 38 15.43 -8.82 -9.15
C THR A 38 16.64 -8.32 -9.94
N ARG A 39 17.84 -8.67 -9.48
CA ARG A 39 18.94 -8.93 -10.40
C ARG A 39 19.10 -10.45 -10.48
N PRO A 40 18.61 -11.13 -11.53
CA PRO A 40 18.96 -12.52 -11.74
C PRO A 40 20.46 -12.54 -12.00
N THR A 41 21.23 -13.16 -11.10
CA THR A 41 22.57 -13.62 -11.44
C THR A 41 22.38 -14.66 -12.52
N THR A 42 22.48 -14.26 -13.79
CA THR A 42 22.68 -15.21 -14.87
C THR A 42 23.97 -15.94 -14.55
N ASN A 43 23.82 -17.22 -14.25
CA ASN A 43 24.90 -18.15 -13.96
C ASN A 43 25.65 -18.47 -15.26
N ASP A 44 26.32 -17.46 -15.82
CA ASP A 44 27.33 -17.65 -16.86
C ASP A 44 28.56 -16.90 -16.34
N ASP A 45 29.40 -17.64 -15.64
CA ASP A 45 30.85 -17.67 -15.85
C ASP A 45 31.51 -18.38 -14.68
N SER A 46 32.15 -19.48 -15.03
CA SER A 46 33.13 -20.22 -14.26
C SER A 46 34.19 -19.28 -13.68
N ASP A 47 34.14 -19.01 -12.38
CA ASP A 47 35.33 -18.86 -11.52
C ASP A 47 34.90 -18.72 -10.06
N GLY A 48 35.36 -19.66 -9.23
CA GLY A 48 34.97 -19.83 -7.83
C GLY A 48 35.52 -18.80 -6.85
N ALA A 49 35.44 -17.51 -7.16
CA ALA A 49 35.78 -16.43 -6.24
C ALA A 49 34.97 -15.15 -6.56
N SER A 50 34.15 -14.71 -5.61
CA SER A 50 33.36 -13.46 -5.59
C SER A 50 31.94 -13.46 -6.21
N SER A 51 31.02 -14.20 -5.59
CA SER A 51 29.66 -13.64 -5.36
C SER A 51 29.26 -13.68 -3.87
N PHE A 52 30.26 -13.84 -3.00
CA PHE A 52 30.23 -13.61 -1.55
C PHE A 52 30.22 -12.09 -1.23
N LEU A 53 29.58 -11.29 -2.06
CA LEU A 53 28.89 -10.09 -1.62
C LEU A 53 27.42 -10.41 -1.86
N GLN A 54 26.84 -11.29 -1.04
CA GLN A 54 25.90 -10.85 -0.02
C GLN A 54 25.26 -9.55 -0.51
N SER A 55 24.08 -9.66 -1.13
CA SER A 55 23.26 -8.50 -1.39
C SER A 55 23.13 -7.80 -0.04
N GLU A 56 23.94 -6.76 0.15
CA GLU A 56 23.86 -5.84 1.27
C GLU A 56 22.39 -5.57 1.42
N GLN A 57 21.89 -5.93 2.59
CA GLN A 57 20.53 -5.79 3.03
C GLN A 57 20.06 -4.37 2.71
N LEU A 58 19.54 -4.18 1.50
CA LEU A 58 18.95 -2.94 1.07
C LEU A 58 17.63 -2.90 1.82
N ASP A 59 17.69 -2.34 3.03
CA ASP A 59 16.56 -2.15 3.90
C ASP A 59 15.46 -1.49 3.07
N ARG A 60 14.34 -2.20 2.91
CA ARG A 60 13.18 -1.72 2.19
C ARG A 60 12.78 -0.36 2.77
N VAL A 61 12.53 0.63 1.91
CA VAL A 61 12.02 1.93 2.38
C VAL A 61 10.60 1.71 2.89
N PRO A 62 10.31 1.95 4.18
CA PRO A 62 8.97 1.78 4.70
C PRO A 62 8.05 2.86 4.13
N VAL A 63 6.95 2.42 3.50
CA VAL A 63 5.91 3.29 2.97
C VAL A 63 4.63 3.08 3.76
N VAL A 64 3.94 4.15 4.12
CA VAL A 64 2.64 4.13 4.81
C VAL A 64 1.69 5.09 4.11
N LEU A 65 0.45 4.65 3.90
CA LEU A 65 -0.61 5.49 3.36
C LEU A 65 -1.38 6.18 4.49
N LEU A 66 -1.41 7.51 4.51
CA LEU A 66 -2.25 8.30 5.43
C LEU A 66 -3.53 8.73 4.72
N VAL A 67 -4.69 8.44 5.32
CA VAL A 67 -6.01 8.76 4.75
C VAL A 67 -6.80 9.63 5.71
N VAL A 68 -6.85 10.93 5.44
CA VAL A 68 -7.55 11.91 6.29
C VAL A 68 -9.03 11.95 5.95
N GLU A 69 -9.41 12.12 4.69
CA GLU A 69 -10.79 11.98 4.21
C GLU A 69 -10.77 11.22 2.88
N GLY A 70 -11.88 11.22 2.13
CA GLY A 70 -11.84 10.69 0.78
C GLY A 70 -13.19 10.58 0.09
N GLY A 71 -13.14 10.12 -1.15
CA GLY A 71 -14.31 9.73 -1.93
C GLY A 71 -14.11 8.34 -2.56
N PRO A 72 -14.91 7.97 -3.56
CA PRO A 72 -14.83 6.66 -4.20
C PRO A 72 -13.44 6.32 -4.76
N ASN A 73 -12.74 7.30 -5.33
CA ASN A 73 -11.37 7.12 -5.83
C ASN A 73 -10.36 6.85 -4.69
N THR A 74 -10.58 7.39 -3.49
CA THR A 74 -9.74 7.11 -2.32
C THR A 74 -9.85 5.64 -1.91
N VAL A 75 -11.05 5.05 -1.98
CA VAL A 75 -11.25 3.61 -1.73
C VAL A 75 -10.40 2.78 -2.70
N ARG A 76 -10.37 3.18 -3.98
CA ARG A 76 -9.53 2.51 -4.99
C ARG A 76 -8.04 2.65 -4.67
N THR A 77 -7.57 3.84 -4.28
CA THR A 77 -6.17 4.05 -3.86
C THR A 77 -5.80 3.20 -2.66
N VAL A 78 -6.65 3.16 -1.63
CA VAL A 78 -6.46 2.31 -0.45
C VAL A 78 -6.38 0.83 -0.84
N HIS A 79 -7.30 0.37 -1.68
CA HIS A 79 -7.28 -1.02 -2.14
C HIS A 79 -5.98 -1.37 -2.85
N GLN A 80 -5.48 -0.51 -3.74
CA GLN A 80 -4.19 -0.75 -4.40
C GLN A 80 -3.02 -0.76 -3.41
N ALA A 81 -2.97 0.22 -2.49
CA ALA A 81 -1.91 0.28 -1.48
C ALA A 81 -1.90 -0.98 -0.58
N VAL A 82 -3.04 -1.29 0.05
CA VAL A 82 -3.11 -2.36 1.07
C VAL A 82 -3.09 -3.75 0.44
N VAL A 83 -3.91 -3.99 -0.59
CA VAL A 83 -4.12 -5.34 -1.13
C VAL A 83 -3.05 -5.70 -2.17
N GLN A 84 -2.66 -4.75 -3.04
CA GLN A 84 -1.75 -5.06 -4.15
C GLN A 84 -0.28 -4.82 -3.80
N ASN A 85 0.01 -3.85 -2.94
CA ASN A 85 1.37 -3.44 -2.61
C ASN A 85 1.77 -3.75 -1.16
N CYS A 86 0.88 -4.32 -0.35
CA CYS A 86 1.13 -4.59 1.08
C CYS A 86 1.56 -3.33 1.87
N ILE A 87 1.13 -2.15 1.44
CA ILE A 87 1.40 -0.87 2.10
C ILE A 87 0.32 -0.65 3.16
N PRO A 88 0.67 -0.54 4.46
CA PRO A 88 -0.30 -0.29 5.51
C PRO A 88 -0.94 1.10 5.35
N ALA A 89 -2.24 1.18 5.64
CA ALA A 89 -3.00 2.41 5.61
C ALA A 89 -3.48 2.82 7.01
N VAL A 90 -3.32 4.09 7.35
CA VAL A 90 -3.81 4.70 8.59
C VAL A 90 -4.97 5.62 8.25
N PHE A 91 -6.11 5.37 8.89
CA PHE A 91 -7.33 6.17 8.74
C PHE A 91 -7.53 7.06 9.95
N PHE A 92 -7.90 8.31 9.71
CA PHE A 92 -8.26 9.26 10.77
C PHE A 92 -9.78 9.22 10.97
N GLU A 93 -10.25 8.58 12.04
CA GLU A 93 -11.67 8.56 12.40
C GLU A 93 -12.15 9.95 12.86
N GLY A 94 -13.39 10.32 12.50
CA GLY A 94 -14.02 11.57 12.87
C GLY A 94 -13.82 12.71 11.87
N THR A 95 -13.08 12.46 10.79
CA THR A 95 -12.84 13.43 9.71
C THR A 95 -13.95 13.40 8.64
N GLY A 96 -14.81 12.37 8.63
CA GLY A 96 -15.92 12.27 7.69
C GLY A 96 -15.62 11.49 6.40
N ARG A 97 -16.63 11.49 5.52
CA ARG A 97 -16.66 10.82 4.21
C ARG A 97 -16.14 9.37 4.26
N CYS A 98 -15.13 9.04 3.45
CA CYS A 98 -14.61 7.70 3.31
C CYS A 98 -13.97 7.14 4.59
N CYS A 99 -13.31 7.98 5.40
CA CYS A 99 -12.60 7.52 6.58
C CYS A 99 -13.55 7.01 7.66
N ASP A 100 -14.65 7.72 7.90
CA ASP A 100 -15.65 7.29 8.88
C ASP A 100 -16.39 6.03 8.43
N LEU A 101 -16.54 5.81 7.12
CA LEU A 101 -17.06 4.55 6.61
C LEU A 101 -16.12 3.38 6.93
N PHE A 102 -14.82 3.54 6.71
CA PHE A 102 -13.82 2.52 7.07
C PHE A 102 -13.74 2.30 8.58
N ALA A 103 -13.75 3.37 9.39
CA ALA A 103 -13.75 3.28 10.84
C ALA A 103 -15.00 2.53 11.34
N LYS A 104 -16.19 2.90 10.86
CA LYS A 104 -17.44 2.21 11.20
C LYS A 104 -17.42 0.74 10.79
N ALA A 105 -16.93 0.42 9.59
CA ALA A 105 -16.78 -0.95 9.14
C ALA A 105 -15.83 -1.74 10.04
N TYR A 106 -14.70 -1.16 10.42
CA TYR A 106 -13.74 -1.75 11.34
C TYR A 106 -14.36 -2.04 12.72
N HIS A 107 -15.09 -1.08 13.29
CA HIS A 107 -15.78 -1.25 14.58
C HIS A 107 -16.84 -2.35 14.53
N LEU A 108 -17.63 -2.40 13.44
CA LEU A 108 -18.62 -3.46 13.23
C LEU A 108 -17.96 -4.84 13.11
N TYR A 109 -16.89 -4.94 12.33
CA TYR A 109 -16.13 -6.18 12.18
C TYR A 109 -15.53 -6.64 13.51
N ARG A 110 -14.88 -5.73 14.26
CA ARG A 110 -14.32 -6.02 15.59
C ARG A 110 -15.38 -6.46 16.59
N ARG A 111 -16.57 -5.86 16.57
CA ARG A 111 -17.68 -6.25 17.44
C ARG A 111 -18.20 -7.64 17.07
N TYR A 112 -18.38 -7.91 15.78
CA TYR A 112 -18.80 -9.22 15.30
C TYR A 112 -17.81 -10.32 15.70
N HIS A 113 -16.52 -10.10 15.46
CA HIS A 113 -15.47 -11.06 15.76
C HIS A 113 -15.42 -11.42 17.26
N ARG A 114 -15.48 -10.40 18.12
CA ARG A 114 -15.49 -10.60 19.58
C ARG A 114 -16.71 -11.39 20.05
N ASN A 115 -17.88 -11.09 19.49
CA ASN A 115 -19.11 -11.80 19.83
C ASN A 115 -19.07 -13.26 19.34
N PHE A 116 -18.45 -13.50 18.18
CA PHE A 116 -18.26 -14.84 17.63
C PHE A 116 -17.33 -15.68 18.53
N GLU A 117 -16.17 -15.15 18.91
CA GLU A 117 -15.23 -15.82 19.83
C GLU A 117 -15.89 -16.17 21.17
N ALA A 118 -16.63 -15.22 21.76
CA ALA A 118 -17.34 -15.45 23.02
C ALA A 118 -18.42 -16.56 22.91
N SER A 119 -19.04 -16.73 21.73
CA SER A 119 -20.03 -17.78 21.50
C SER A 119 -19.42 -19.17 21.33
N GLU A 120 -18.23 -19.28 20.73
CA GLU A 120 -17.50 -20.55 20.64
C GLU A 120 -16.98 -21.01 22.01
N GLU A 121 -16.49 -20.07 22.83
CA GLU A 121 -16.07 -20.35 24.20
C GLU A 121 -17.23 -20.81 25.09
N ALA A 122 -18.42 -20.21 24.94
CA ALA A 122 -19.60 -20.61 25.70
C ALA A 122 -20.19 -21.97 25.29
N THR A 123 -19.79 -22.50 24.13
CA THR A 123 -20.24 -23.80 23.61
C THR A 123 -19.28 -24.95 23.95
N ARG A 124 -18.06 -24.64 24.42
CA ARG A 124 -17.08 -25.61 24.94
C ARG A 124 -17.26 -25.84 26.44
#